data_AF-A0A397BY08-F1
#
_entry.id   AF-A0A397BY08-F1
#
_cell.length_a   1.000
_cell.length_b   1.000
_cell.length_c   1.000
_cell.angle_alpha   90.00
_cell.angle_beta   90.00
_cell.angle_gamma   90.00
#
_symmetry.space_group_name_H-M   'P 1'
#
loop_
_entity.id
_entity.type
_entity.pdbx_description
1 polymer ?
#
loop_
_entity_poly.entity_id
_entity_poly.type
_entity_poly.pdbx_seq_one_letter_code
_entity_poly.pdbx_strand_id
1 'polypeptide(L)'
;MNEALASVLALVVAPVEYPPPSRPNPLQQDATDLNDLQEQMEAFFVQAKKLETQILSQDVDHTGENRVQVEAEIQALEHELNDKNDLIDKYSEVIRGWEGKFKRLDSKMSVS
;
A
#
# COMPACT_ATOMS: atom_id res chain seq x y z
N MET A 1 -67.99 -24.66 -13.73
CA MET A 1 -66.63 -24.84 -13.20
C MET A 1 -66.24 -23.53 -12.53
N ASN A 2 -65.85 -23.53 -11.27
CA ASN A 2 -65.66 -22.30 -10.49
C ASN A 2 -64.46 -21.51 -11.04
N GLU A 3 -64.65 -20.24 -11.39
CA GLU A 3 -63.64 -19.39 -12.07
C GLU A 3 -62.35 -19.27 -11.25
N ALA A 4 -62.48 -19.27 -9.92
CA ALA A 4 -61.35 -19.32 -8.99
C ALA A 4 -60.48 -20.57 -9.16
N LEU A 5 -61.08 -21.74 -9.43
CA LEU A 5 -60.35 -22.99 -9.63
C LEU A 5 -59.60 -23.00 -10.96
N ALA A 6 -60.20 -22.42 -12.01
CA ALA A 6 -59.56 -22.30 -13.32
C ALA A 6 -58.32 -21.37 -13.27
N SER A 7 -58.42 -20.28 -12.50
CA SER A 7 -57.33 -19.32 -12.32
C SER A 7 -56.13 -19.93 -11.55
N VAL A 8 -56.41 -20.74 -10.52
CA VAL A 8 -55.36 -21.47 -9.78
C VAL A 8 -54.65 -22.50 -10.67
N LEU A 9 -55.39 -23.22 -11.50
CA LEU A 9 -54.80 -24.22 -12.41
C LEU A 9 -53.89 -23.58 -13.47
N ALA A 10 -54.24 -22.38 -13.97
CA ALA A 10 -53.42 -21.64 -14.92
C ALA A 10 -52.08 -21.14 -14.33
N LEU A 11 -52.04 -20.88 -13.02
CA LEU A 11 -50.81 -20.47 -12.31
C LEU A 11 -49.85 -21.64 -12.05
N VAL A 12 -50.39 -22.85 -11.87
CA VAL A 12 -49.59 -24.04 -11.50
C VAL A 12 -49.17 -24.84 -12.74
N VAL A 13 -49.98 -24.80 -13.80
CA VAL A 13 -49.73 -25.54 -15.03
C VAL A 13 -49.46 -24.56 -16.15
N ALA A 14 -48.19 -24.38 -16.49
CA ALA A 14 -47.82 -23.62 -17.69
C ALA A 14 -48.53 -24.25 -18.92
N PRO A 15 -49.18 -23.44 -19.79
CA PRO A 15 -49.81 -23.95 -21.00
C PRO A 15 -48.80 -24.74 -21.82
N VAL A 16 -49.10 -26.01 -22.08
CA VAL A 16 -48.20 -26.86 -22.88
C VAL A 16 -48.46 -26.55 -24.35
N GLU A 17 -47.61 -25.72 -24.96
CA GLU A 17 -47.55 -25.57 -26.41
C GLU A 17 -46.88 -26.82 -27.03
N TYR A 18 -47.53 -27.39 -28.05
CA TYR A 18 -47.00 -28.50 -28.82
C TYR A 18 -46.55 -28.03 -30.21
N PRO A 19 -45.37 -28.45 -30.70
CA PRO A 19 -44.42 -29.35 -30.04
C PRO A 19 -43.69 -28.66 -28.87
N PRO A 20 -43.35 -29.41 -27.81
CA PRO A 20 -42.67 -28.83 -26.66
C PRO A 20 -41.36 -28.17 -27.12
N PRO A 21 -41.04 -26.95 -26.65
CA PRO A 21 -39.76 -26.34 -26.95
C PRO A 21 -38.66 -27.29 -26.50
N SER A 22 -37.71 -27.56 -27.38
CA SER A 22 -36.59 -28.46 -27.10
C SER A 22 -35.90 -27.97 -25.84
N ARG A 23 -36.00 -28.73 -24.74
CA ARG A 23 -35.21 -28.44 -23.55
C ARG A 23 -33.74 -28.56 -23.95
N PRO A 24 -32.88 -27.59 -23.61
CA PRO A 24 -31.44 -27.72 -23.79
C PRO A 24 -30.98 -29.05 -23.19
N ASN A 25 -30.14 -29.78 -23.91
CA ASN A 25 -29.59 -31.03 -23.39
C ASN A 25 -28.74 -30.68 -22.15
N PRO A 26 -28.97 -31.28 -20.98
CA PRO A 26 -28.21 -30.98 -19.77
C PRO A 26 -26.69 -31.07 -19.99
N LEU A 27 -26.24 -32.02 -20.82
CA LEU A 27 -24.83 -32.17 -21.19
C LEU A 27 -24.28 -31.01 -22.04
N GLN A 28 -25.12 -30.34 -22.83
CA GLN A 28 -24.72 -29.14 -23.58
C GLN A 28 -24.64 -27.91 -22.68
N GLN A 29 -25.45 -27.88 -21.63
CA GLN A 29 -25.41 -26.84 -20.60
C GLN A 29 -24.12 -26.96 -19.77
N ASP A 30 -23.80 -28.17 -19.29
CA ASP A 30 -22.56 -28.44 -18.55
C ASP A 30 -21.30 -28.10 -19.36
N ALA A 31 -21.29 -28.38 -20.67
CA ALA A 31 -20.16 -28.06 -21.54
C ALA A 31 -20.00 -26.55 -21.79
N THR A 32 -21.11 -25.80 -21.82
CA THR A 32 -21.08 -24.34 -21.96
C THR A 32 -20.62 -23.69 -20.67
N ASP A 33 -21.15 -24.14 -19.52
CA ASP A 33 -20.76 -23.65 -18.20
C ASP A 33 -19.27 -23.91 -17.89
N LEU A 34 -18.74 -25.05 -18.32
CA LEU A 34 -17.31 -25.36 -18.20
C LEU A 34 -16.43 -24.45 -19.07
N ASN A 35 -16.87 -24.12 -20.29
CA ASN A 35 -16.13 -23.20 -21.16
C ASN A 35 -16.14 -21.78 -20.60
N ASP A 36 -17.29 -21.30 -20.12
CA ASP A 36 -17.43 -19.98 -19.51
C ASP A 36 -16.57 -19.86 -18.25
N LEU A 37 -16.53 -20.91 -17.43
CA LEU A 37 -15.65 -20.98 -16.25
C LEU A 37 -14.17 -20.95 -16.65
N GLN A 38 -13.81 -21.64 -17.73
CA GLN A 38 -12.43 -21.68 -18.21
C GLN A 38 -11.98 -20.31 -18.73
N GLU A 39 -12.84 -19.60 -19.49
CA GLU A 39 -12.55 -18.24 -19.95
C GLU A 39 -12.37 -17.26 -18.77
N GLN A 40 -13.23 -17.38 -17.74
CA GLN A 40 -13.09 -16.59 -16.52
C GLN A 40 -11.79 -16.88 -15.77
N MET A 41 -11.39 -18.16 -15.70
CA MET A 41 -10.12 -18.56 -15.11
C MET A 41 -8.92 -17.99 -15.88
N GLU A 42 -8.93 -18.05 -17.21
CA GLU A 42 -7.87 -17.48 -18.04
C GLU A 42 -7.76 -15.96 -17.84
N ALA A 43 -8.89 -15.25 -17.83
CA ALA A 43 -8.93 -13.82 -17.55
C ALA A 43 -8.38 -13.50 -16.15
N PHE A 44 -8.74 -14.29 -15.15
CA PHE A 44 -8.22 -14.15 -13.78
C PHE A 44 -6.71 -14.32 -13.73
N PHE A 45 -6.15 -15.36 -14.36
CA PHE A 45 -4.70 -15.59 -14.35
C PHE A 45 -3.92 -14.48 -15.06
N VAL A 46 -4.46 -13.95 -16.15
CA VAL A 46 -3.85 -12.80 -16.85
C VAL A 46 -3.82 -11.57 -15.94
N GLN A 47 -4.93 -11.28 -15.23
CA GLN A 47 -4.99 -10.17 -14.30
C GLN A 47 -4.07 -10.36 -13.09
N ALA A 48 -4.04 -11.56 -12.50
CA ALA A 48 -3.16 -11.89 -11.40
C ALA A 48 -1.68 -11.70 -11.77
N LYS A 49 -1.29 -12.13 -12.97
CA LYS A 49 0.09 -11.99 -13.46
C LYS A 49 0.47 -10.54 -13.79
N LYS A 50 -0.48 -9.77 -14.30
CA LYS A 50 -0.32 -8.32 -14.48
C LYS A 50 -0.10 -7.61 -13.14
N LEU A 51 -0.85 -7.99 -12.12
CA LEU A 51 -0.72 -7.43 -10.77
C LEU A 51 0.61 -7.80 -10.12
N GLU A 52 1.04 -9.07 -10.23
CA GLU A 52 2.35 -9.54 -9.78
C GLU A 52 3.48 -8.70 -10.40
N THR A 53 3.42 -8.45 -11.71
CA THR A 53 4.42 -7.64 -12.41
C THR A 53 4.42 -6.19 -11.92
N GLN A 54 3.25 -5.60 -11.63
CA GLN A 54 3.15 -4.24 -11.10
C GLN A 54 3.73 -4.12 -9.69
N ILE A 55 3.43 -5.08 -8.81
CA ILE A 55 3.96 -5.09 -7.43
C ILE A 55 5.48 -5.23 -7.45
N LEU A 56 6.01 -6.19 -8.21
CA LEU A 56 7.46 -6.40 -8.36
C LEU A 56 8.17 -5.18 -8.95
N SER A 57 7.53 -4.44 -9.85
CA SER A 57 8.10 -3.21 -10.42
C SER A 57 8.04 -2.04 -9.42
N GLN A 58 6.93 -1.88 -8.70
CA GLN A 58 6.75 -0.80 -7.72
C GLN A 58 7.68 -0.92 -6.51
N ASP A 59 7.92 -2.14 -6.02
CA ASP A 59 8.81 -2.38 -4.87
C ASP A 59 10.26 -1.97 -5.17
N VAL A 60 10.70 -1.99 -6.43
CA VAL A 60 12.07 -1.59 -6.80
C VAL A 60 12.19 -0.08 -6.90
N ASP A 61 11.23 0.58 -7.55
CA ASP A 61 11.30 2.04 -7.79
C ASP A 61 11.02 2.85 -6.51
N HIS A 62 10.00 2.50 -5.72
CA HIS A 62 9.72 3.20 -4.46
C HIS A 62 10.81 2.98 -3.41
N THR A 63 11.40 1.79 -3.34
CA THR A 63 12.47 1.52 -2.37
C THR A 63 13.76 2.24 -2.79
N GLY A 64 14.05 2.32 -4.09
CA GLY A 64 15.20 3.05 -4.62
C GLY A 64 15.11 4.55 -4.37
N GLU A 65 13.99 5.19 -4.70
CA GLU A 65 13.79 6.63 -4.51
C GLU A 65 13.79 7.02 -3.03
N ASN A 66 13.07 6.26 -2.18
CA ASN A 66 13.09 6.50 -0.74
C ASN A 66 14.50 6.32 -0.14
N ARG A 67 15.25 5.31 -0.60
CA ARG A 67 16.61 5.10 -0.14
C ARG A 67 17.54 6.26 -0.50
N VAL A 68 17.47 6.75 -1.74
CA VAL A 68 18.27 7.91 -2.18
C VAL A 68 17.91 9.17 -1.38
N GLN A 69 16.63 9.39 -1.12
CA GLN A 69 16.17 10.51 -0.32
C GLN A 69 16.69 10.44 1.13
N VAL A 70 16.61 9.26 1.74
CA VAL A 70 17.13 9.01 3.10
C VAL A 70 18.65 9.16 3.14
N GLU A 71 19.39 8.65 2.16
CA GLU A 71 20.84 8.81 2.06
C GLU A 71 21.25 10.29 1.93
N ALA A 72 20.50 11.08 1.16
CA ALA A 72 20.73 12.53 1.05
C ALA A 72 20.43 13.28 2.37
N GLU A 73 19.36 12.91 3.06
CA GLU A 73 19.03 13.48 4.38
C GLU A 73 20.08 13.14 5.43
N ILE A 74 20.59 11.90 5.44
CA ILE A 74 21.69 11.49 6.33
C ILE A 74 22.91 12.37 6.10
N GLN A 75 23.34 12.58 4.85
CA GLN A 75 24.49 13.42 4.54
C GLN A 75 24.29 14.87 5.00
N ALA A 76 23.08 15.42 4.83
CA ALA A 76 22.76 16.77 5.31
C ALA A 76 22.85 16.86 6.84
N LEU A 77 22.30 15.87 7.55
CA LEU A 77 22.35 15.80 9.01
C LEU A 77 23.78 15.61 9.53
N GLU A 78 24.60 14.80 8.87
CA GLU A 78 26.02 14.61 9.21
C GLU A 78 26.80 15.92 9.08
N HIS A 79 26.54 16.68 8.01
CA HIS A 79 27.17 17.98 7.81
C HIS A 79 26.76 18.98 8.90
N GLU A 80 25.47 19.10 9.19
CA GLU A 80 24.97 19.99 10.25
C GLU A 80 25.50 19.60 11.63
N LEU A 81 25.59 18.30 11.91
CA LEU A 81 26.16 17.80 13.16
C LEU A 81 27.63 18.17 13.30
N ASN A 82 28.40 18.10 12.21
CA ASN A 82 29.80 18.52 12.20
C ASN A 82 29.95 20.03 12.46
N ASP A 83 29.15 20.87 11.79
CA ASP A 83 29.16 22.32 12.01
C ASP A 83 28.80 22.69 13.47
N LYS A 84 27.85 21.97 14.05
CA LYS A 84 27.49 22.14 15.47
C LYS A 84 28.62 21.74 16.41
N ASN A 85 29.33 20.65 16.12
CA ASN A 85 30.49 20.24 16.92
C ASN A 85 31.61 21.30 16.86
N ASP A 86 31.91 21.83 15.67
CA ASP A 86 32.88 22.92 15.52
C ASP A 86 32.48 24.17 16.33
N LEU A 87 31.18 24.46 16.39
CA LEU A 87 30.66 25.57 17.18
C LEU A 87 30.79 25.32 18.69
N ILE A 88 30.52 24.09 19.13
CA ILE A 88 30.70 23.67 20.52
C ILE A 88 32.16 23.82 20.94
N ASP A 89 33.12 23.42 20.10
CA ASP A 89 34.54 23.54 20.41
C ASP A 89 34.96 25.00 20.57
N LYS A 90 34.51 25.88 19.67
CA LYS A 90 34.75 27.34 19.77
C LYS A 90 34.19 27.92 21.07
N TYR A 91 32.95 27.58 21.42
CA TYR A 91 32.36 28.07 22.67
C TYR A 91 33.05 27.48 23.91
N SER A 92 33.52 26.24 23.83
CA SER A 92 34.28 25.60 24.90
C SER A 92 35.62 26.30 25.17
N GLU A 93 36.28 26.82 24.14
CA GLU A 93 37.48 27.66 24.31
C GLU A 93 37.15 29.01 24.95
N VAL A 94 36.06 29.65 24.52
CA VAL A 94 35.60 30.91 25.10
C VAL A 94 35.31 30.74 26.59
N ILE A 95 34.56 29.70 26.97
CA ILE A 95 34.24 29.37 28.37
C ILE A 95 35.52 29.20 29.18
N ARG A 96 36.47 28.38 28.70
CA ARG A 96 37.79 28.21 29.37
C ARG A 96 38.53 29.54 29.55
N GLY A 97 38.47 30.42 28.55
CA GLY A 97 39.03 31.77 28.63
C GLY A 97 38.38 32.62 29.74
N TRP A 98 37.06 32.53 29.90
CA TRP A 98 36.32 33.21 30.96
C TRP A 98 36.60 32.63 32.34
N GLU A 99 36.62 31.31 32.48
CA GLU A 99 37.00 30.62 33.73
C GLU A 99 38.36 31.09 34.23
N GLY A 100 39.35 31.17 33.34
CA GLY A 100 40.68 31.69 33.68
C GLY A 100 40.68 33.17 34.11
N LYS A 101 39.84 34.01 33.49
CA LYS A 101 39.67 35.42 33.90
C LYS A 101 39.02 35.53 35.27
N PHE A 102 37.94 34.78 35.51
CA PHE A 102 37.25 34.75 36.80
C PHE A 102 38.18 34.29 37.91
N LYS A 103 38.97 33.22 37.70
CA LYS A 103 39.94 32.74 38.68
C LYS A 103 40.98 33.79 39.06
N ARG A 104 41.48 34.56 38.08
CA ARG A 104 42.41 35.67 38.33
C ARG A 104 41.76 36.82 39.10
N LEU A 105 40.50 37.13 38.79
CA LEU A 105 39.75 38.17 39.49
C LEU A 105 39.53 37.79 40.96
N ASP A 106 39.08 36.56 41.20
CA ASP A 106 38.85 35.99 42.53
C ASP A 106 40.13 36.00 43.37
N SER A 107 41.26 35.59 42.77
CA SER A 107 42.57 35.66 43.43
C SER A 107 42.94 37.09 43.84
N LYS A 108 42.69 38.10 42.99
CA LYS A 108 42.98 39.51 43.33
C LYS A 108 42.07 40.03 44.45
N MET A 109 40.80 39.63 44.43
CA MET A 109 39.82 40.06 45.43
C MET A 109 40.07 39.42 46.79
N SER A 110 40.60 38.19 46.82
CA SER A 110 40.98 37.49 48.07
C SER A 110 42.23 38.05 48.76
N VAL A 111 43.04 38.86 48.05
CA VAL A 111 44.30 39.42 48.54
C VAL A 111 44.16 40.91 48.93
N SER A 112 43.00 41.54 48.65
CA SER A 112 42.63 42.89 49.11
C SER A 112 41.77 42.83 50.36
#